data_AF-A0A9J6RFQ1-F1
#
_entry.id   AF-A0A9J6RFQ1-F1
#
_cell.length_a   1.000
_cell.length_b   1.000
_cell.length_c   1.000
_cell.angle_alpha   90.00
_cell.angle_beta   90.00
_cell.angle_gamma   90.00
#
_symmetry.space_group_name_H-M   'P 1'
#
loop_
_entity.id
_entity.type
_entity.pdbx_description
1 polymer ?
#
loop_
_entity_poly.entity_id
_entity_poly.type
_entity_poly.pdbx_seq_one_letter_code
_entity_poly.pdbx_strand_id
1 'polypeptide(L)'
;MIKDYETRHIFMAIAIGVLFLSPIFLLLFPSLISNSIHFTPGTLFVFVPGVGYLYYFFALLFLFCAFFTLFLFDIHKKSILFCLLFLLLSSFTFVTASQSYIAFADHSVSFRKNLWNDNHIYAWEEVEQVLFAQESYEYEFTFADGNTWRISETSKFREIRSDVLRMVRFSGGEYDVVSSF
;
A
#
# COMPACT_ATOMS: atom_id res chain seq x y z
N MET A 1 18.32 8.32 45.20
CA MET A 1 18.50 9.34 44.16
C MET A 1 17.50 9.02 43.06
N ILE A 2 16.36 9.71 43.04
CA ILE A 2 15.40 9.58 41.95
C ILE A 2 15.99 10.40 40.81
N LYS A 3 16.34 9.74 39.71
CA LYS A 3 16.85 10.41 38.51
C LYS A 3 15.64 11.09 37.88
N ASP A 4 15.51 12.40 38.04
CA ASP A 4 14.46 13.18 37.40
C ASP A 4 14.70 13.11 35.88
N TYR A 5 14.07 12.15 35.22
CA TYR A 5 14.05 12.08 33.77
C TYR A 5 13.24 13.27 33.27
N GLU A 6 13.89 14.20 32.57
CA GLU A 6 13.18 15.26 31.86
C GLU A 6 12.19 14.61 30.89
N THR A 7 10.93 15.02 30.96
CA THR A 7 9.83 14.54 30.10
C THR A 7 10.18 14.57 28.62
N ARG A 8 11.04 15.51 28.23
CA ARG A 8 11.66 15.63 26.90
C ARG A 8 12.34 14.34 26.42
N HIS A 9 13.06 13.63 27.29
CA HIS A 9 13.77 12.40 26.94
C HIS A 9 12.82 11.23 26.65
N ILE A 10 11.60 11.26 27.18
CA ILE A 10 10.58 10.26 26.87
C ILE A 10 10.17 10.40 25.40
N PHE A 11 9.93 11.62 24.92
CA PHE A 11 9.60 11.85 23.50
C PHE A 11 10.74 11.48 22.55
N MET A 12 11.99 11.69 22.98
CA MET A 12 13.16 11.20 22.25
C MET A 12 13.15 9.68 22.13
N ALA A 13 12.92 8.97 23.23
CA ALA A 13 12.86 7.51 23.24
C ALA A 13 11.74 6.98 22.33
N ILE A 14 10.57 7.64 22.33
CA ILE A 14 9.46 7.30 21.43
C ILE A 14 9.85 7.52 19.97
N ALA A 15 10.44 8.68 19.63
CA ALA A 15 10.85 8.97 18.26
C ALA A 15 11.89 7.95 17.74
N ILE A 16 12.88 7.61 18.56
CA ILE A 16 13.87 6.57 18.24
C ILE A 16 13.17 5.20 18.07
N GLY A 17 12.23 4.87 18.97
CA GLY A 17 11.44 3.65 18.87
C GLY A 17 10.65 3.54 17.57
N VAL A 18 9.98 4.62 17.16
CA VAL A 18 9.27 4.70 15.87
C VAL A 18 10.24 4.51 14.72
N LEU A 19 11.39 5.20 14.72
CA LEU A 19 12.38 5.09 13.66
C LEU A 19 12.92 3.67 13.53
N PHE A 20 13.25 3.03 14.66
CA PHE A 20 13.83 1.68 14.69
C PHE A 20 12.82 0.59 14.33
N LEU A 21 11.56 0.73 14.77
CA LEU A 21 10.50 -0.20 14.43
C LEU A 21 9.89 0.04 13.04
N SER A 22 10.13 1.21 12.44
CA SER A 22 9.55 1.57 11.13
C SER A 22 9.82 0.55 10.02
N PRO A 23 11.01 -0.05 9.85
CA PRO A 23 11.23 -1.03 8.79
C PRO A 23 10.40 -2.31 9.00
N ILE A 24 10.24 -2.72 10.26
CA ILE A 24 9.42 -3.88 10.64
C ILE A 24 7.94 -3.59 10.35
N PHE A 25 7.45 -2.41 10.71
CA PHE A 25 6.08 -2.00 10.42
C PHE A 25 5.83 -1.87 8.92
N LEU A 26 6.76 -1.30 8.15
CA LEU A 26 6.64 -1.19 6.69
C LEU A 26 6.57 -2.56 6.00
N LEU A 27 7.23 -3.57 6.55
CA LEU A 27 7.22 -4.91 5.98
C LEU A 27 5.92 -5.66 6.34
N LEU A 28 5.45 -5.57 7.58
CA LEU A 28 4.35 -6.40 8.07
C LEU A 28 2.97 -5.75 7.92
N PHE A 29 2.84 -4.46 8.28
CA PHE A 29 1.53 -3.83 8.45
C PHE A 29 0.74 -3.67 7.15
N PRO A 30 1.34 -3.26 6.01
CA PRO A 30 0.58 -3.11 4.78
C PRO A 30 -0.13 -4.41 4.39
N SER A 31 0.59 -5.53 4.43
CA SER A 31 0.03 -6.84 4.08
C SER A 31 -1.03 -7.30 5.08
N LEU A 32 -0.80 -7.13 6.38
CA LEU A 32 -1.75 -7.53 7.43
C LEU A 32 -3.05 -6.72 7.34
N ILE A 33 -2.95 -5.40 7.20
CA ILE A 33 -4.10 -4.51 7.11
C ILE A 33 -4.90 -4.79 5.84
N SER A 34 -4.23 -4.89 4.69
CA SER A 34 -4.90 -5.12 3.42
C SER A 34 -5.63 -6.47 3.39
N ASN A 35 -5.00 -7.54 3.88
CA ASN A 35 -5.66 -8.83 4.04
C ASN A 35 -6.83 -8.76 5.04
N SER A 36 -6.68 -8.07 6.16
CA SER A 36 -7.75 -8.02 7.18
C SER A 36 -8.99 -7.25 6.70
N ILE A 37 -8.82 -6.26 5.82
CA ILE A 37 -9.91 -5.41 5.35
C ILE A 37 -10.55 -5.97 4.07
N HIS A 38 -9.73 -6.45 3.12
CA HIS A 38 -10.17 -6.74 1.75
C HIS A 38 -10.23 -8.23 1.41
N PHE A 39 -9.74 -9.12 2.28
CA PHE A 39 -9.85 -10.56 2.05
C PHE A 39 -11.27 -11.04 2.39
N THR A 40 -12.10 -11.22 1.37
CA THR A 40 -13.48 -11.72 1.49
C THR A 40 -13.61 -13.13 0.89
N PRO A 41 -14.67 -13.90 1.25
CA PRO A 41 -14.89 -15.23 0.65
C PRO A 41 -14.94 -15.15 -0.88
N GLY A 42 -14.12 -15.95 -1.56
CA GLY A 42 -13.96 -15.93 -3.03
C GLY A 42 -12.83 -15.03 -3.53
N THR A 43 -12.15 -14.29 -2.63
CA THR A 43 -10.90 -13.60 -2.95
C THR A 43 -9.75 -14.59 -2.85
N LEU A 44 -8.99 -14.75 -3.93
CA LEU A 44 -7.82 -15.63 -3.96
C LEU A 44 -6.62 -14.93 -3.34
N PHE A 45 -6.38 -13.68 -3.74
CA PHE A 45 -5.20 -12.94 -3.33
C PHE A 45 -5.44 -11.44 -3.21
N VAL A 46 -4.87 -10.83 -2.18
CA VAL A 46 -4.84 -9.38 -1.98
C VAL A 46 -3.40 -8.93 -1.77
N PHE A 47 -3.01 -7.85 -2.44
CA PHE A 47 -1.72 -7.22 -2.19
C PHE A 47 -1.81 -5.69 -2.25
N VAL A 48 -0.88 -5.06 -1.54
CA VAL A 48 -0.75 -3.61 -1.48
C VAL A 48 0.13 -3.16 -2.65
N PRO A 49 -0.34 -2.23 -3.51
CA PRO A 49 0.49 -1.67 -4.58
C PRO A 49 1.69 -0.93 -4.00
N GLY A 50 2.78 -0.79 -4.76
CA GLY A 50 3.99 -0.08 -4.32
C GLY A 50 3.73 1.35 -3.81
N VAL A 51 2.76 2.05 -4.40
CA VAL A 51 2.32 3.38 -3.97
C VAL A 51 1.75 3.35 -2.53
N GLY A 52 1.08 2.26 -2.14
CA GLY A 52 0.59 2.07 -0.77
C GLY A 52 1.71 2.05 0.26
N TYR A 53 2.84 1.38 -0.05
CA TYR A 53 4.01 1.36 0.83
C TYR A 53 4.63 2.75 1.02
N LEU A 54 4.62 3.60 -0.01
CA LEU A 54 5.07 4.99 0.10
C LEU A 54 4.20 5.78 1.08
N TYR A 55 2.88 5.60 1.05
CA TYR A 55 1.98 6.23 2.03
C TYR A 55 2.26 5.75 3.45
N TYR A 56 2.46 4.45 3.66
CA TYR A 56 2.87 3.93 4.99
C TYR A 56 4.20 4.52 5.46
N PHE A 57 5.17 4.72 4.55
CA PHE A 57 6.44 5.36 4.87
C PHE A 57 6.24 6.82 5.32
N PHE A 58 5.47 7.61 4.57
CA PHE A 58 5.19 8.99 4.95
C PHE A 58 4.39 9.08 6.25
N ALA A 59 3.47 8.15 6.49
CA ALA A 59 2.71 8.09 7.74
C ALA A 59 3.63 7.88 8.96
N LEU A 60 4.59 6.96 8.86
CA LEU A 60 5.60 6.72 9.90
C LEU A 60 6.59 7.89 10.03
N LEU A 61 6.96 8.53 8.93
CA LEU A 61 7.80 9.73 8.95
C LEU A 61 7.11 10.88 9.69
N PHE A 62 5.84 11.14 9.43
CA PHE A 62 5.08 12.15 10.17
C PHE A 62 4.94 11.79 11.65
N LEU A 63 4.74 10.51 11.97
CA LEU A 63 4.69 10.04 13.36
C LEU A 63 6.04 10.30 14.07
N PHE A 64 7.15 10.00 13.41
CA PHE A 64 8.49 10.32 13.91
C PHE A 64 8.65 11.83 14.15
N CYS A 65 8.29 12.65 13.15
CA CYS A 65 8.37 14.11 13.25
C CYS A 65 7.52 14.64 14.41
N ALA A 66 6.33 14.07 14.66
CA ALA A 66 5.47 14.50 15.77
C ALA A 66 6.19 14.42 17.13
N PHE A 67 6.78 13.26 17.44
CA PHE A 67 7.50 13.06 18.69
C PHE A 67 8.87 13.75 18.72
N PHE A 68 9.56 13.81 17.58
CA PHE A 68 10.85 14.49 17.47
C PHE A 68 10.72 16.02 17.67
N THR A 69 9.60 16.62 17.25
CA THR A 69 9.32 18.04 17.46
C THR A 69 9.12 18.36 18.94
N LEU A 70 8.38 17.51 19.68
CA LEU A 70 8.25 17.62 21.14
C LEU A 70 9.60 17.48 21.86
N PHE A 71 10.48 16.63 21.34
CA PHE A 71 11.83 16.54 21.84
C PHE A 71 12.66 17.81 21.55
N LEU A 72 12.63 18.38 20.34
CA LEU A 72 13.49 19.51 20.00
C LEU A 72 13.08 20.82 20.67
N PHE A 73 11.78 21.12 20.69
CA PHE A 73 11.26 22.43 21.10
C PHE A 73 10.69 22.44 22.53
N ASP A 74 10.93 21.37 23.30
CA ASP A 74 10.35 21.17 24.62
C ASP A 74 8.81 21.22 24.60
N ILE A 75 8.18 21.09 25.77
CA ILE A 75 6.72 21.07 25.92
C ILE A 75 6.16 22.50 25.96
N HIS A 76 6.33 23.21 24.84
CA HIS A 76 5.73 24.53 24.63
C HIS A 76 4.44 24.43 23.79
N LYS A 77 3.52 25.39 23.97
CA LYS A 77 2.22 25.42 23.27
C LYS A 77 2.35 25.26 21.74
N LYS A 78 3.37 25.88 21.14
CA LYS A 78 3.65 25.77 19.69
C LYS A 78 4.12 24.36 19.30
N SER A 79 4.99 23.75 20.11
CA SER A 79 5.50 22.39 19.89
C SER A 79 4.36 21.36 19.96
N ILE A 80 3.47 21.50 20.94
CA ILE A 80 2.25 20.68 21.06
C ILE A 80 1.36 20.84 19.82
N LEU A 81 1.17 22.06 19.31
CA LEU A 81 0.39 22.30 18.10
C LEU A 81 1.00 21.61 16.88
N PHE A 82 2.33 21.69 16.68
CA PHE A 82 3.00 20.98 15.59
C PHE A 82 2.92 19.47 15.75
N CYS A 83 3.06 18.95 16.97
CA CYS A 83 2.89 17.52 17.24
C CYS A 83 1.49 17.04 16.86
N LEU A 84 0.44 17.77 17.27
CA LEU A 84 -0.94 17.46 16.91
C LEU A 84 -1.16 17.49 15.40
N LEU A 85 -0.59 18.49 14.70
CA LEU A 85 -0.65 18.58 13.25
C LEU A 85 -0.03 17.36 12.58
N PHE A 86 1.18 16.96 13.00
CA PHE A 86 1.86 15.78 12.45
C PHE A 86 1.15 14.47 12.80
N LEU A 87 0.55 14.34 13.99
CA LEU A 87 -0.26 13.19 14.35
C LEU A 87 -1.51 13.08 13.47
N LEU A 88 -2.19 14.19 13.21
CA LEU A 88 -3.35 14.21 12.31
C LEU A 88 -2.93 13.83 10.88
N LEU A 89 -1.82 14.38 10.39
CA LEU A 89 -1.32 14.08 9.06
C LEU A 89 -0.87 12.62 8.92
N SER A 90 -0.19 12.08 9.95
CA SER A 90 0.18 10.67 10.04
C SER A 90 -1.06 9.78 9.99
N SER A 91 -2.07 10.08 10.82
CA SER A 91 -3.31 9.29 10.89
C SER A 91 -4.07 9.32 9.55
N PHE A 92 -4.21 10.50 8.94
CA PHE A 92 -4.84 10.65 7.63
C PHE A 92 -4.10 9.87 6.54
N THR A 93 -2.77 9.88 6.58
CA THR A 93 -1.94 9.13 5.62
C THR A 93 -2.06 7.62 5.82
N PHE A 94 -2.10 7.13 7.06
CA PHE A 94 -2.36 5.71 7.36
C PHE A 94 -3.73 5.24 6.82
N VAL A 95 -4.78 6.05 7.01
CA VAL A 95 -6.10 5.73 6.48
C VAL A 95 -6.06 5.67 4.95
N THR A 96 -5.43 6.66 4.31
CA THR A 96 -5.27 6.68 2.85
C THR A 96 -4.50 5.45 2.36
N ALA A 97 -3.44 5.05 3.06
CA ALA A 97 -2.63 3.88 2.72
C ALA A 97 -3.43 2.57 2.81
N SER A 98 -4.29 2.43 3.83
CA SER A 98 -5.11 1.22 4.04
C SER A 98 -6.14 0.95 2.94
N GLN A 99 -6.47 1.98 2.15
CA GLN A 99 -7.46 1.91 1.09
C GLN A 99 -6.85 1.54 -0.27
N SER A 100 -5.52 1.54 -0.39
CA SER A 100 -4.83 1.09 -1.59
C SER A 100 -4.70 -0.43 -1.61
N TYR A 101 -5.38 -1.10 -2.53
CA TYR A 101 -5.34 -2.55 -2.65
C TYR A 101 -5.52 -3.00 -4.09
N ILE A 102 -5.04 -4.20 -4.37
CA ILE A 102 -5.34 -4.97 -5.57
C ILE A 102 -5.76 -6.35 -5.09
N ALA A 103 -6.92 -6.80 -5.53
CA ALA A 103 -7.49 -8.08 -5.17
C ALA A 103 -7.91 -8.86 -6.44
N PHE A 104 -7.44 -10.10 -6.50
CA PHE A 104 -7.86 -11.08 -7.50
C PHE A 104 -8.84 -12.05 -6.84
N ALA A 105 -10.05 -12.12 -7.37
CA ALA A 105 -11.11 -13.01 -6.95
C ALA A 105 -11.43 -14.04 -8.06
N ASP A 106 -12.20 -15.06 -7.71
CA ASP A 106 -12.57 -16.14 -8.64
C ASP A 106 -13.27 -15.63 -9.91
N HIS A 107 -14.04 -14.54 -9.78
CA HIS A 107 -14.87 -14.00 -10.85
C HIS A 107 -14.50 -12.58 -11.27
N SER A 108 -13.58 -11.93 -10.56
CA SER A 108 -13.25 -10.53 -10.83
C SER A 108 -11.84 -10.13 -10.41
N VAL A 109 -11.37 -9.05 -11.02
CA VAL A 109 -10.21 -8.28 -10.60
C VAL A 109 -10.72 -6.97 -10.04
N SER A 110 -10.30 -6.63 -8.83
CA SER A 110 -10.60 -5.33 -8.23
C SER A 110 -9.33 -4.62 -7.84
N PHE A 111 -9.28 -3.32 -8.10
CA PHE A 111 -8.14 -2.51 -7.71
C PHE A 111 -8.55 -1.09 -7.35
N ARG A 112 -7.85 -0.56 -6.37
CA ARG A 112 -7.94 0.83 -5.96
C ARG A 112 -6.54 1.36 -5.70
N LYS A 113 -6.08 2.31 -6.52
CA LYS A 113 -4.72 2.85 -6.42
C LYS A 113 -4.53 3.73 -5.18
N ASN A 114 -5.53 4.53 -4.82
CA ASN A 114 -5.52 5.43 -3.66
C ASN A 114 -6.97 5.73 -3.20
N LEU A 115 -7.12 6.45 -2.08
CA LEU A 115 -8.44 6.84 -1.54
C LEU A 115 -9.29 7.67 -2.53
N TRP A 116 -8.67 8.44 -3.42
CA TRP A 116 -9.33 9.37 -4.33
C TRP A 116 -9.70 8.76 -5.68
N ASN A 117 -9.11 7.62 -6.01
CA ASN A 117 -9.41 6.86 -7.21
C ASN A 117 -10.65 6.00 -6.98
N ASP A 118 -11.45 5.87 -8.03
CA ASP A 118 -12.59 4.99 -8.06
C ASP A 118 -12.15 3.55 -7.81
N ASN A 119 -13.02 2.80 -7.15
CA ASN A 119 -12.85 1.38 -6.99
C ASN A 119 -13.22 0.71 -8.30
N HIS A 120 -12.24 0.21 -9.03
CA HIS A 120 -12.48 -0.51 -10.27
C HIS A 120 -12.67 -1.99 -9.97
N ILE A 121 -13.77 -2.55 -10.44
CA ILE A 121 -14.09 -3.98 -10.34
C ILE A 121 -14.45 -4.44 -11.75
N TYR A 122 -13.64 -5.34 -12.30
CA TYR A 122 -13.83 -5.91 -13.62
C TYR A 122 -14.02 -7.41 -13.51
N ALA A 123 -15.01 -7.96 -14.20
CA ALA A 123 -15.14 -9.41 -14.34
C ALA A 123 -14.01 -9.94 -15.23
N TRP A 124 -13.63 -11.22 -15.08
CA TRP A 124 -12.58 -11.79 -15.93
C TRP A 124 -12.96 -11.82 -17.41
N GLU A 125 -14.25 -11.91 -17.71
CA GLU A 125 -14.83 -11.83 -19.06
C GLU A 125 -14.68 -10.45 -19.70
N GLU A 126 -14.43 -9.41 -18.89
CA GLU A 126 -14.19 -8.05 -19.38
C GLU A 126 -12.72 -7.79 -19.70
N VAL A 127 -11.82 -8.75 -19.43
CA VAL A 127 -10.39 -8.65 -19.76
C VAL A 127 -10.18 -9.12 -21.20
N GLU A 128 -9.91 -8.18 -22.11
CA GLU A 128 -9.69 -8.47 -23.53
C GLU A 128 -8.27 -8.96 -23.79
N GLN A 129 -7.27 -8.28 -23.22
CA GLN A 129 -5.87 -8.58 -23.49
C GLN A 129 -5.00 -8.36 -22.26
N VAL A 130 -4.01 -9.23 -22.09
CA VAL A 130 -2.92 -9.06 -21.12
C VAL A 130 -1.58 -9.09 -21.85
N LEU A 131 -0.87 -7.95 -21.83
CA LEU A 131 0.46 -7.81 -22.41
C LEU A 131 1.52 -7.92 -21.32
N PHE A 132 2.56 -8.73 -21.53
CA PHE A 132 3.74 -8.78 -20.67
C PHE A 132 4.94 -8.11 -21.34
N ALA A 133 5.41 -7.01 -20.76
CA ALA A 133 6.62 -6.31 -21.18
C ALA A 133 7.86 -6.93 -20.50
N GLN A 134 8.70 -7.60 -21.29
CA GLN A 134 9.84 -8.36 -20.76
C GLN A 134 10.96 -7.46 -20.21
N GLU A 135 11.17 -6.27 -20.79
CA GLU A 135 12.22 -5.35 -20.34
C GLU A 135 11.91 -4.69 -19.00
N SER A 136 10.65 -4.29 -18.78
CA SER A 136 10.20 -3.65 -17.53
C SER A 136 9.66 -4.65 -16.51
N TYR A 137 9.46 -5.91 -16.90
CA TYR A 137 8.76 -6.92 -16.10
C TYR A 137 7.38 -6.42 -15.63
N GLU A 138 6.58 -5.90 -16.56
CA GLU A 138 5.26 -5.35 -16.25
C GLU A 138 4.17 -6.03 -17.07
N TYR A 139 2.98 -6.13 -16.47
CA TYR A 139 1.77 -6.62 -17.11
C TYR A 139 0.83 -5.44 -17.34
N GLU A 140 0.26 -5.33 -18.54
CA GLU A 140 -0.79 -4.39 -18.88
C GLU A 140 -2.07 -5.18 -19.19
N PHE A 141 -3.12 -4.93 -18.42
CA PHE A 141 -4.46 -5.46 -18.60
C PHE A 141 -5.27 -4.43 -19.37
N THR A 142 -5.85 -4.83 -20.49
CA THR A 142 -6.79 -4.02 -21.28
C THR A 142 -8.19 -4.60 -21.08
N PHE A 143 -9.11 -3.76 -20.66
CA PHE A 143 -10.51 -4.13 -20.43
C PHE A 143 -11.39 -3.70 -21.61
N ALA A 144 -12.57 -4.30 -21.73
CA ALA A 144 -13.53 -4.06 -22.82
C ALA A 144 -14.06 -2.61 -22.90
N ASP A 145 -13.93 -1.83 -21.82
CA ASP A 145 -14.24 -0.41 -21.79
C ASP A 145 -13.10 0.48 -22.34
N GLY A 146 -12.00 -0.13 -22.77
CA GLY A 146 -10.78 0.54 -23.23
C GLY A 146 -9.88 1.04 -22.10
N ASN A 147 -10.23 0.81 -20.83
CA ASN A 147 -9.34 1.14 -19.72
C ASN A 147 -8.18 0.17 -19.67
N THR A 148 -7.02 0.68 -19.28
CA THR A 148 -5.83 -0.14 -19.07
C THR A 148 -5.33 -0.04 -17.63
N TRP A 149 -4.85 -1.16 -17.12
CA TRP A 149 -4.27 -1.25 -15.79
C TRP A 149 -2.93 -1.96 -15.85
N ARG A 150 -1.91 -1.33 -15.26
CA ARG A 150 -0.54 -1.85 -15.22
C ARG A 150 -0.14 -2.31 -13.84
N ILE A 151 0.59 -3.42 -13.81
CA ILE A 151 1.16 -4.01 -12.60
C ILE A 151 2.55 -4.59 -12.88
N SER A 152 3.54 -4.21 -12.07
CA SER A 152 4.87 -4.79 -12.14
C SER A 152 4.92 -6.20 -11.55
N GLU A 153 5.75 -7.08 -12.11
CA GLU A 153 5.96 -8.44 -11.63
C GLU A 153 6.67 -8.41 -10.28
N THR A 154 5.89 -8.52 -9.21
CA THR A 154 6.41 -8.70 -7.85
C THR A 154 6.55 -10.18 -7.52
N SER A 155 7.27 -10.52 -6.45
CA SER A 155 7.33 -11.92 -5.96
C SER A 155 5.95 -12.49 -5.69
N LYS A 156 5.07 -11.69 -5.08
CA LYS A 156 3.66 -12.06 -4.84
C LYS A 156 2.88 -12.27 -6.13
N PHE A 157 3.06 -11.41 -7.13
CA PHE A 157 2.39 -11.60 -8.42
C PHE A 157 2.90 -12.85 -9.15
N ARG A 158 4.20 -13.14 -9.06
CA ARG A 158 4.81 -14.33 -9.66
C ARG A 158 4.23 -15.63 -9.12
N GLU A 159 3.89 -15.67 -7.83
CA GLU A 159 3.25 -16.83 -7.19
C GLU A 159 1.86 -17.13 -7.77
N ILE A 160 1.13 -16.09 -8.18
CA ILE A 160 -0.27 -16.20 -8.64
C ILE A 160 -0.41 -16.11 -10.16
N ARG A 161 0.68 -15.82 -10.87
CA ARG A 161 0.70 -15.58 -12.31
C ARG A 161 0.06 -16.71 -13.09
N SER A 162 0.33 -17.96 -12.73
CA SER A 162 -0.24 -19.12 -13.44
C SER A 162 -1.76 -19.19 -13.33
N ASP A 163 -2.32 -18.74 -12.21
CA ASP A 163 -3.77 -18.76 -11.98
C ASP A 163 -4.43 -17.57 -12.68
N VAL A 164 -3.84 -16.38 -12.60
CA VAL A 164 -4.29 -15.19 -13.34
C VAL A 164 -4.31 -15.45 -14.85
N LEU A 165 -3.23 -15.98 -15.43
CA LEU A 165 -3.17 -16.29 -16.86
C LEU A 165 -4.14 -17.40 -17.26
N ARG A 166 -4.45 -18.33 -16.36
CA ARG A 166 -5.47 -19.36 -16.60
C ARG A 166 -6.85 -18.74 -16.66
N MET A 167 -7.17 -17.80 -15.76
CA MET A 167 -8.44 -17.09 -15.73
C MET A 167 -8.66 -16.28 -17.00
N VAL A 168 -7.68 -15.48 -17.41
CA VAL A 168 -7.74 -14.69 -18.66
C VAL A 168 -8.05 -15.59 -19.86
N ARG A 169 -7.31 -16.70 -20.02
CA ARG A 169 -7.53 -17.64 -21.14
C ARG A 169 -8.88 -18.34 -21.07
N PHE A 170 -9.36 -18.67 -19.87
CA PHE A 170 -10.66 -19.33 -19.68
C PHE A 170 -11.81 -18.38 -20.04
N SER A 171 -11.66 -17.10 -19.74
CA SER A 171 -12.62 -16.04 -20.05
C SER A 171 -12.55 -15.54 -21.50
N GLY A 172 -11.61 -16.06 -22.30
CA GLY A 172 -11.48 -15.74 -23.73
C GLY A 172 -10.55 -14.57 -24.05
N GLY A 173 -9.83 -14.03 -23.06
CA GLY A 173 -8.84 -12.97 -23.26
C GLY A 173 -7.53 -13.47 -23.87
N GLU A 174 -6.84 -12.57 -24.58
CA GLU A 174 -5.56 -12.83 -25.22
C GLU A 174 -4.37 -12.56 -24.27
N TYR A 175 -3.27 -13.28 -24.46
CA TYR A 175 -2.02 -13.06 -23.71
C TYR A 175 -0.82 -13.05 -24.65
N ASP A 176 -0.11 -11.93 -24.68
CA ASP A 176 1.07 -11.74 -25.52
C ASP A 176 2.27 -11.23 -24.73
N VAL A 177 3.47 -11.50 -25.26
CA VAL A 177 4.73 -11.02 -24.72
C VAL A 177 5.31 -9.97 -25.69
N VAL A 178 5.60 -8.79 -25.17
CA VAL A 178 6.16 -7.66 -25.92
C VAL A 178 7.51 -7.26 -25.34
N SER A 179 8.39 -6.69 -26.17
CA SER A 179 9.70 -6.20 -25.70
C SER A 179 9.52 -5.02 -24.74
N SER A 180 8.63 -4.08 -25.09
CA SER A 180 8.27 -2.89 -24.31
C SER A 180 6.84 -2.46 -24.68
N PHE A 181 6.20 -1.69 -23.80
CA PHE A 181 4.93 -1.01 -24.10
C PHE A 181 5.14 0.23 -24.99
#